data_AF-W2SFG3-F1
#
_entry.id   AF-W2SFG3-F1
#
_cell.length_a   1.000
_cell.length_b   1.000
_cell.length_c   1.000
_cell.angle_alpha   90.00
_cell.angle_beta   90.00
_cell.angle_gamma   90.00
#
_symmetry.space_group_name_H-M   'P 1'
#
loop_
_entity.id
_entity.type
_entity.pdbx_description
1 polymer ?
#
loop_
_entity_poly.entity_id
_entity_poly.type
_entity_poly.pdbx_seq_one_letter_code
_entity_poly.pdbx_strand_id
1 'polypeptide(L)'
;MAAATAFSTSTSFLRASQSQQQPTYSYSGSHLTQLPSVDIPFEDLRKRMNEFTVRFDAFLEKGRRRVLEEHNEFKAKLSELHEDNKSTATSIATLQSTLATQSHVHSRELAEKEEMNAQITKLETRHSSQQQQRDRLRAALAATQRQIDAKLAAQRAYAEKQDGQSALNAPELQFWETYLGMRFEGAGDESRVKVIYSFPAGKGTKGEGEGGEREAVFELKVPETGTAGYEVVYMKPRLEREKVEKVVDKLNETREIGVLLKGMRGLFAEEMK
;
A
#
# COMPACT_ATOMS: atom_id res chain seq x y z
N MET A 1 -21.34 -24.87 -22.28
CA MET A 1 -22.23 -24.72 -23.46
C MET A 1 -21.38 -24.35 -24.66
N ALA A 2 -21.80 -24.75 -25.86
CA ALA A 2 -21.17 -24.48 -27.17
C ALA A 2 -19.75 -25.05 -27.38
N ALA A 3 -19.37 -25.51 -28.58
CA ALA A 3 -20.16 -26.07 -29.69
C ALA A 3 -19.23 -26.97 -30.52
N ALA A 4 -19.76 -28.06 -31.07
CA ALA A 4 -18.99 -28.95 -31.95
C ALA A 4 -19.07 -28.48 -33.41
N THR A 5 -17.97 -28.60 -34.16
CA THR A 5 -17.99 -28.59 -35.63
C THR A 5 -17.08 -29.70 -36.15
N ALA A 6 -17.68 -30.78 -36.64
CA ALA A 6 -17.00 -31.78 -37.45
C ALA A 6 -16.97 -31.30 -38.90
N PHE A 7 -15.85 -31.51 -39.61
CA PHE A 7 -15.80 -31.30 -41.05
C PHE A 7 -16.03 -32.63 -41.79
N SER A 8 -17.00 -32.62 -42.67
CA SER A 8 -17.41 -33.78 -43.50
C SER A 8 -17.33 -33.38 -44.97
N THR A 9 -16.74 -34.25 -45.79
CA THR A 9 -16.80 -34.17 -47.25
C THR A 9 -16.94 -35.57 -47.84
N SER A 10 -18.18 -35.94 -48.18
CA SER A 10 -18.49 -36.99 -49.17
C SER A 10 -18.16 -36.47 -50.59
N THR A 11 -17.76 -37.29 -51.57
CA THR A 11 -18.59 -37.83 -52.69
C THR A 11 -17.66 -38.36 -53.82
N SER A 12 -18.03 -39.23 -54.78
CA SER A 12 -19.16 -40.17 -54.91
C SER A 12 -19.05 -41.17 -56.10
N PHE A 13 -19.13 -42.48 -55.82
CA PHE A 13 -19.72 -43.56 -56.65
C PHE A 13 -19.16 -44.02 -58.02
N LEU A 14 -19.59 -45.25 -58.38
CA LEU A 14 -19.61 -45.95 -59.68
C LEU A 14 -18.31 -46.69 -60.10
N ARG A 15 -18.35 -47.91 -60.67
CA ARG A 15 -19.44 -48.90 -60.92
C ARG A 15 -18.83 -50.29 -61.20
N ALA A 16 -19.55 -51.37 -60.89
CA ALA A 16 -19.14 -52.76 -61.16
C ALA A 16 -19.60 -53.28 -62.54
N SER A 17 -18.90 -54.30 -63.08
CA SER A 17 -19.50 -55.35 -63.91
C SER A 17 -18.56 -56.55 -64.15
N GLN A 18 -19.13 -57.75 -64.15
CA GLN A 18 -18.46 -59.01 -64.48
C GLN A 18 -18.52 -59.33 -65.99
N SER A 19 -17.79 -60.39 -66.35
CA SER A 19 -18.19 -61.46 -67.29
C SER A 19 -17.96 -61.35 -68.82
N GLN A 20 -17.41 -62.47 -69.30
CA GLN A 20 -17.75 -63.24 -70.51
C GLN A 20 -17.19 -62.89 -71.91
N GLN A 21 -16.43 -63.89 -72.38
CA GLN A 21 -16.54 -64.59 -73.67
C GLN A 21 -15.94 -63.99 -74.96
N GLN A 22 -15.46 -64.94 -75.77
CA GLN A 22 -14.89 -64.77 -77.11
C GLN A 22 -15.97 -64.36 -78.12
N PRO A 23 -15.53 -63.89 -79.30
CA PRO A 23 -16.04 -64.51 -80.52
C PRO A 23 -14.93 -65.09 -81.41
N THR A 24 -15.29 -66.21 -82.02
CA THR A 24 -14.60 -66.84 -83.15
C THR A 24 -14.66 -65.96 -84.40
N TYR A 25 -13.55 -65.85 -85.15
CA TYR A 25 -13.59 -65.39 -86.54
C TYR A 25 -13.26 -66.54 -87.49
N SER A 26 -14.21 -66.84 -88.36
CA SER A 26 -14.04 -67.72 -89.50
C SER A 26 -13.23 -67.02 -90.60
N TYR A 27 -12.33 -67.75 -91.25
CA TYR A 27 -11.72 -67.29 -92.51
C TYR A 27 -12.13 -68.23 -93.64
N SER A 28 -13.28 -67.92 -94.26
CA SER A 28 -13.67 -68.43 -95.56
C SER A 28 -13.29 -67.41 -96.63
N GLY A 29 -12.53 -67.79 -97.65
CA GLY A 29 -12.26 -66.90 -98.78
C GLY A 29 -10.93 -67.12 -99.45
N SER A 30 -10.95 -67.87 -100.54
CA SER A 30 -9.82 -68.08 -101.44
C SER A 30 -9.15 -66.77 -101.89
N HIS A 31 -7.89 -66.58 -101.49
CA HIS A 31 -6.91 -65.74 -102.21
C HIS A 31 -5.76 -66.59 -102.75
N LEU A 32 -5.97 -67.91 -102.83
CA LEU A 32 -5.03 -68.89 -103.36
C LEU A 32 -5.08 -68.91 -104.90
N THR A 33 -4.83 -67.77 -105.55
CA THR A 33 -4.89 -67.62 -107.02
C THR A 33 -4.08 -66.42 -107.54
N GLN A 34 -2.86 -66.23 -107.06
CA GLN A 34 -1.70 -65.73 -107.83
C GLN A 34 -0.50 -65.65 -106.89
N LEU A 35 0.06 -66.83 -106.57
CA LEU A 35 1.49 -66.87 -106.26
C LEU A 35 2.20 -66.43 -107.54
N PRO A 36 3.02 -65.36 -107.54
CA PRO A 36 4.07 -65.29 -108.53
C PRO A 36 4.88 -66.56 -108.32
N SER A 37 5.16 -67.31 -109.38
CA SER A 37 6.22 -68.32 -109.35
C SER A 37 7.56 -67.61 -109.28
N VAL A 38 7.80 -66.94 -108.15
CA VAL A 38 9.15 -66.67 -107.70
C VAL A 38 9.74 -68.06 -107.56
N ASP A 39 10.70 -68.38 -108.41
CA ASP A 39 11.55 -69.53 -108.26
C ASP A 39 12.47 -69.23 -107.07
N ILE A 40 11.87 -69.21 -105.86
CA ILE A 40 12.62 -69.05 -104.63
C ILE A 40 13.36 -70.38 -104.50
N PRO A 41 14.70 -70.39 -104.58
CA PRO A 41 15.43 -71.62 -104.31
C PRO A 41 14.96 -72.06 -102.93
N PHE A 42 14.41 -73.27 -102.81
CA PHE A 42 13.79 -73.69 -101.54
C PHE A 42 14.80 -73.58 -100.39
N GLU A 43 16.08 -73.77 -100.72
CA GLU A 43 17.23 -73.60 -99.84
C GLU A 43 17.59 -72.12 -99.54
N ASP A 44 17.35 -71.16 -100.45
CA ASP A 44 17.53 -69.71 -100.16
C ASP A 44 16.33 -69.15 -99.38
N LEU A 45 15.10 -69.66 -99.58
CA LEU A 45 13.96 -69.37 -98.69
C LEU A 45 14.23 -69.91 -97.29
N ARG A 46 14.66 -71.17 -97.19
CA ARG A 46 15.00 -71.83 -95.93
C ARG A 46 16.18 -71.14 -95.23
N LYS A 47 17.19 -70.69 -95.99
CA LYS A 47 18.29 -69.87 -95.48
C LYS A 47 17.79 -68.52 -94.96
N ARG A 48 16.96 -67.79 -95.71
CA ARG A 48 16.37 -66.52 -95.25
C ARG A 48 15.43 -66.69 -94.07
N MET A 49 14.68 -67.79 -94.00
CA MET A 49 13.84 -68.13 -92.85
C MET A 49 14.69 -68.48 -91.63
N ASN A 50 15.78 -69.25 -91.77
CA ASN A 50 16.71 -69.51 -90.69
C ASN A 50 17.43 -68.23 -90.23
N GLU A 51 17.91 -67.38 -91.15
CA GLU A 51 18.50 -66.07 -90.82
C GLU A 51 17.48 -65.13 -90.17
N PHE A 52 16.22 -65.15 -90.61
CA PHE A 52 15.13 -64.39 -90.00
C PHE A 52 14.84 -64.92 -88.60
N THR A 53 14.68 -66.23 -88.40
CA THR A 53 14.47 -66.85 -87.09
C THR A 53 15.62 -66.52 -86.14
N VAL A 54 16.88 -66.67 -86.54
CA VAL A 54 18.04 -66.30 -85.70
C VAL A 54 18.04 -64.80 -85.34
N ARG A 55 17.73 -63.91 -86.30
CA ARG A 55 17.63 -62.46 -86.03
C ARG A 55 16.41 -62.09 -85.18
N PHE A 56 15.30 -62.82 -85.32
CA PHE A 56 14.05 -62.63 -84.60
C PHE A 56 14.16 -63.15 -83.18
N ASP A 57 14.77 -64.31 -82.97
CA ASP A 57 15.12 -64.86 -81.66
C ASP A 57 16.10 -63.93 -80.94
N ALA A 58 17.16 -63.44 -81.61
CA ALA A 58 18.06 -62.43 -81.05
C ALA A 58 17.35 -61.10 -80.73
N PHE A 59 16.35 -60.71 -81.51
CA PHE A 59 15.50 -59.54 -81.23
C PHE A 59 14.57 -59.78 -80.04
N LEU A 60 13.96 -60.97 -79.92
CA LEU A 60 13.13 -61.38 -78.79
C LEU A 60 13.95 -61.51 -77.51
N GLU A 61 15.17 -62.06 -77.56
CA GLU A 61 16.11 -62.09 -76.44
C GLU A 61 16.51 -60.67 -76.02
N LYS A 62 16.84 -59.80 -76.97
CA LYS A 62 17.18 -58.40 -76.68
C LYS A 62 15.98 -57.64 -76.09
N GLY A 63 14.78 -57.85 -76.62
CA GLY A 63 13.53 -57.27 -76.12
C GLY A 63 13.20 -57.77 -74.72
N ARG A 64 13.29 -59.08 -74.49
CA ARG A 64 13.08 -59.72 -73.17
C ARG A 64 14.10 -59.25 -72.15
N ARG A 65 15.38 -59.16 -72.52
CA ARG A 65 16.46 -58.61 -71.67
C ARG A 65 16.13 -57.17 -71.29
N ARG A 66 15.84 -56.32 -72.28
CA ARG A 66 15.49 -54.91 -72.06
C ARG A 66 14.27 -54.74 -71.14
N VAL A 67 13.18 -55.47 -71.37
CA VAL A 67 11.97 -55.40 -70.53
C VAL A 67 12.27 -55.84 -69.09
N LEU A 68 13.13 -56.85 -68.91
CA LEU A 68 13.52 -57.36 -67.59
C LEU A 68 14.47 -56.39 -66.87
N GLU A 69 15.37 -55.73 -67.60
CA GLU A 69 16.22 -54.63 -67.11
C GLU A 69 15.36 -53.43 -66.68
N GLU A 70 14.51 -52.90 -67.56
CA GLU A 70 13.59 -51.78 -67.28
C GLU A 70 12.64 -52.09 -66.10
N HIS A 71 12.13 -53.33 -65.99
CA HIS A 71 11.30 -53.75 -64.86
C HIS A 71 12.10 -53.85 -63.54
N ASN A 72 13.34 -54.34 -63.57
CA ASN A 72 14.19 -54.40 -62.39
C ASN A 72 14.61 -52.99 -61.93
N GLU A 73 14.95 -52.10 -62.86
CA GLU A 73 15.20 -50.69 -62.54
C GLU A 73 13.98 -49.99 -61.95
N PHE A 74 12.78 -50.22 -62.53
CA PHE A 74 11.54 -49.66 -61.99
C PHE A 74 11.27 -50.17 -60.57
N LYS A 75 11.46 -51.47 -60.32
CA LYS A 75 11.32 -52.05 -58.99
C LYS A 75 12.34 -51.48 -57.99
N ALA A 76 13.58 -51.23 -58.42
CA ALA A 76 14.59 -50.60 -57.58
C ALA A 76 14.20 -49.15 -57.21
N LYS A 77 13.84 -48.33 -58.21
CA LYS A 77 13.38 -46.95 -58.03
C LYS A 77 12.12 -46.86 -57.16
N LEU A 78 11.19 -47.81 -57.30
CA LEU A 78 9.99 -47.89 -56.45
C LEU A 78 10.33 -48.23 -54.99
N SER A 79 11.33 -49.10 -54.77
CA SER A 79 11.81 -49.44 -53.42
C SER A 79 12.55 -48.29 -52.75
N GLU A 80 13.36 -47.55 -53.51
CA GLU A 80 14.06 -46.33 -53.08
C GLU A 80 13.04 -45.25 -52.68
N LEU A 81 12.11 -44.91 -53.58
CA LEU A 81 11.04 -43.94 -53.32
C LEU A 81 10.15 -44.32 -52.11
N HIS A 82 9.93 -45.62 -51.88
CA HIS A 82 9.17 -46.08 -50.72
C HIS A 82 9.94 -45.90 -49.40
N GLU A 83 11.25 -46.14 -49.38
CA GLU A 83 12.08 -45.89 -48.19
C GLU A 83 12.28 -44.39 -47.94
N ASP A 84 12.39 -43.57 -48.99
CA ASP A 84 12.39 -42.10 -48.90
C ASP A 84 11.07 -41.56 -48.34
N ASN A 85 9.92 -42.08 -48.81
CA ASN A 85 8.61 -41.70 -48.26
C ASN A 85 8.48 -42.11 -46.78
N LYS A 86 8.99 -43.29 -46.41
CA LYS A 86 9.00 -43.77 -45.02
C LYS A 86 9.93 -42.95 -44.11
N SER A 87 11.12 -42.58 -44.60
CA SER A 87 12.09 -41.78 -43.84
C SER A 87 11.57 -40.35 -43.64
N THR A 88 11.05 -39.71 -44.70
CA THR A 88 10.42 -38.38 -44.62
C THR A 88 9.18 -38.37 -43.72
N ALA A 89 8.28 -39.37 -43.82
CA ALA A 89 7.15 -39.51 -42.91
C ALA A 89 7.58 -39.64 -41.44
N THR A 90 8.66 -40.39 -41.18
CA THR A 90 9.24 -40.52 -39.83
C THR A 90 9.80 -39.17 -39.34
N SER A 91 10.55 -38.46 -40.19
CA SER A 91 11.07 -37.13 -39.87
C SER A 91 9.96 -36.10 -39.58
N ILE A 92 8.87 -36.12 -40.36
CA ILE A 92 7.69 -35.27 -40.13
C ILE A 92 7.07 -35.58 -38.75
N ALA A 93 6.91 -36.86 -38.40
CA ALA A 93 6.37 -37.26 -37.10
C ALA A 93 7.28 -36.83 -35.93
N THR A 94 8.60 -36.94 -36.08
CA THR A 94 9.56 -36.41 -35.10
C THR A 94 9.43 -34.90 -34.95
N LEU A 95 9.40 -34.16 -36.06
CA LEU A 95 9.26 -32.69 -36.03
C LEU A 95 7.96 -32.24 -35.36
N GLN A 96 6.82 -32.89 -35.69
CA GLN A 96 5.53 -32.64 -35.05
C GLN A 96 5.58 -32.88 -33.54
N SER A 97 6.22 -33.98 -33.10
CA SER A 97 6.42 -34.29 -31.67
C SER A 97 7.28 -33.22 -30.97
N THR A 98 8.37 -32.78 -31.60
CA THR A 98 9.22 -31.70 -31.05
C THR A 98 8.49 -30.36 -30.98
N LEU A 99 7.66 -30.03 -31.98
CA LEU A 99 6.88 -28.80 -32.01
C LEU A 99 5.78 -28.79 -30.93
N ALA A 100 5.10 -29.93 -30.73
CA ALA A 100 4.14 -30.09 -29.63
C ALA A 100 4.82 -29.91 -28.26
N THR A 101 6.01 -30.49 -28.09
CA THR A 101 6.80 -30.35 -26.85
C THR A 101 7.26 -28.91 -26.63
N GLN A 102 7.77 -28.23 -27.66
CA GLN A 102 8.17 -26.82 -27.58
C GLN A 102 6.98 -25.90 -27.27
N SER A 103 5.84 -26.11 -27.92
CA SER A 103 4.60 -25.37 -27.63
C SER A 103 4.15 -25.53 -26.17
N HIS A 104 4.26 -26.75 -25.63
CA HIS A 104 3.95 -27.00 -24.22
C HIS A 104 4.94 -26.29 -23.28
N VAL A 105 6.25 -26.40 -23.51
CA VAL A 105 7.28 -25.68 -22.72
C VAL A 105 7.04 -24.18 -22.75
N HIS A 106 6.81 -23.60 -23.94
CA HIS A 106 6.55 -22.17 -24.08
C HIS A 106 5.29 -21.72 -23.31
N SER A 107 4.21 -22.52 -23.35
CA SER A 107 2.99 -22.22 -22.57
C SER A 107 3.25 -22.22 -21.06
N ARG A 108 4.17 -23.07 -20.58
CA ARG A 108 4.55 -23.14 -19.15
C ARG A 108 5.43 -21.95 -18.76
N GLU A 109 6.42 -21.60 -19.57
CA GLU A 109 7.27 -20.43 -19.37
C GLU A 109 6.49 -19.11 -19.33
N LEU A 110 5.44 -18.98 -20.18
CA LEU A 110 4.54 -17.83 -20.13
C LEU A 110 3.77 -17.76 -18.80
N ALA A 111 3.20 -18.88 -18.33
CA ALA A 111 2.50 -18.93 -17.06
C ALA A 111 3.42 -18.63 -15.85
N GLU A 112 4.63 -19.22 -15.83
CA GLU A 112 5.66 -18.95 -14.81
C GLU A 112 6.06 -17.45 -14.79
N LYS A 113 6.19 -16.83 -15.97
CA LYS A 113 6.48 -15.40 -16.11
C LYS A 113 5.34 -14.51 -15.62
N GLU A 114 4.08 -14.86 -15.93
CA GLU A 114 2.91 -14.14 -15.44
C GLU A 114 2.79 -14.22 -13.91
N GLU A 115 3.03 -15.40 -13.31
CA GLU A 115 3.06 -15.55 -11.86
C GLU A 115 4.17 -14.70 -11.23
N MET A 116 5.39 -14.77 -11.76
CA MET A 116 6.53 -13.97 -11.27
C MET A 116 6.23 -12.46 -11.32
N ASN A 117 5.64 -11.97 -12.42
CA ASN A 117 5.24 -10.56 -12.56
C ASN A 117 4.16 -10.16 -11.54
N ALA A 118 3.21 -11.05 -11.24
CA ALA A 118 2.21 -10.83 -10.20
C ALA A 118 2.85 -10.77 -8.79
N GLN A 119 3.84 -11.63 -8.52
CA GLN A 119 4.62 -11.58 -7.27
C GLN A 119 5.44 -10.29 -7.14
N ILE A 120 6.10 -9.83 -8.21
CA ILE A 120 6.84 -8.55 -8.24
C ILE A 120 5.89 -7.38 -7.93
N THR A 121 4.78 -7.27 -8.66
CA THR A 121 3.77 -6.21 -8.47
C THR A 121 3.25 -6.18 -7.03
N LYS A 122 3.03 -7.35 -6.41
CA LYS A 122 2.60 -7.49 -5.02
C LYS A 122 3.67 -7.02 -4.02
N LEU A 123 4.95 -7.31 -4.28
CA LEU A 123 6.08 -6.85 -3.46
C LEU A 123 6.27 -5.32 -3.59
N GLU A 124 6.20 -4.77 -4.80
CA GLU A 124 6.28 -3.33 -5.05
C GLU A 124 5.15 -2.56 -4.37
N THR A 125 3.92 -3.08 -4.45
CA THR A 125 2.74 -2.51 -3.76
C THR A 125 2.91 -2.55 -2.24
N ARG A 126 3.46 -3.64 -1.69
CA ARG A 126 3.76 -3.74 -0.25
C ARG A 126 4.85 -2.75 0.16
N HIS A 127 5.91 -2.63 -0.64
CA HIS A 127 7.02 -1.71 -0.40
C HIS A 127 6.55 -0.25 -0.44
N SER A 128 5.77 0.15 -1.45
CA SER A 128 5.24 1.52 -1.56
C SER A 128 4.29 1.87 -0.41
N SER A 129 3.43 0.94 0.01
CA SER A 129 2.56 1.10 1.19
C SER A 129 3.36 1.29 2.48
N GLN A 130 4.38 0.45 2.71
CA GLN A 130 5.27 0.57 3.88
C GLN A 130 6.08 1.87 3.87
N GLN A 131 6.57 2.30 2.70
CA GLN A 131 7.26 3.58 2.51
C GLN A 131 6.34 4.76 2.86
N GLN A 132 5.11 4.79 2.34
CA GLN A 132 4.11 5.82 2.67
C GLN A 132 3.76 5.85 4.16
N GLN A 133 3.59 4.68 4.79
CA GLN A 133 3.33 4.58 6.23
C GLN A 133 4.50 5.15 7.05
N ARG A 134 5.74 4.80 6.70
CA ARG A 134 6.95 5.29 7.36
C ARG A 134 7.07 6.81 7.25
N ASP A 135 6.84 7.36 6.06
CA ASP A 135 7.00 8.79 5.82
C ASP A 135 5.87 9.60 6.49
N ARG A 136 4.64 9.07 6.56
CA ARG A 136 3.55 9.61 7.38
C ARG A 136 3.91 9.63 8.88
N LEU A 137 4.48 8.54 9.41
CA LEU A 137 4.89 8.47 10.82
C LEU A 137 6.03 9.45 11.14
N ARG A 138 7.00 9.61 10.23
CA ARG A 138 8.07 10.61 10.36
C ARG A 138 7.51 12.05 10.39
N ALA A 139 6.56 12.37 9.50
CA ALA A 139 5.91 13.67 9.50
C ALA A 139 5.14 13.94 10.80
N ALA A 140 4.40 12.94 11.30
CA ALA A 140 3.69 13.04 12.57
C ALA A 140 4.65 13.24 13.77
N LEU A 141 5.75 12.49 13.84
CA LEU A 141 6.76 12.63 14.89
C LEU A 141 7.39 14.02 14.88
N ALA A 142 7.76 14.54 13.70
CA ALA A 142 8.30 15.90 13.57
C ALA A 142 7.29 16.99 13.96
N ALA A 143 5.99 16.79 13.68
CA ALA A 143 4.93 17.71 14.11
C ALA A 143 4.74 17.70 15.63
N THR A 144 4.68 16.52 16.24
CA THR A 144 4.56 16.35 17.70
C THR A 144 5.77 16.93 18.43
N GLN A 145 6.99 16.73 17.93
CA GLN A 145 8.20 17.28 18.54
C GLN A 145 8.13 18.82 18.60
N ARG A 146 7.75 19.49 17.51
CA ARG A 146 7.56 20.95 17.47
C ARG A 146 6.52 21.44 18.49
N GLN A 147 5.45 20.67 18.71
CA GLN A 147 4.44 21.01 19.73
C GLN A 147 4.97 20.85 21.16
N ILE A 148 5.80 19.84 21.42
CA ILE A 148 6.49 19.64 22.70
C ILE A 148 7.46 20.81 22.95
N ASP A 149 8.31 21.12 21.97
CA ASP A 149 9.30 22.19 22.08
C ASP A 149 8.64 23.55 22.33
N ALA A 150 7.55 23.85 21.61
CA ALA A 150 6.77 25.07 21.81
C ALA A 150 6.14 25.17 23.21
N LYS A 151 5.59 24.06 23.74
CA LYS A 151 5.04 24.01 25.10
C LYS A 151 6.12 24.18 26.17
N LEU A 152 7.27 23.52 26.01
CA LEU A 152 8.41 23.66 26.92
C LEU A 152 8.98 25.08 26.92
N ALA A 153 9.10 25.71 25.74
CA ALA A 153 9.52 27.10 25.62
C ALA A 153 8.53 28.06 26.30
N ALA A 154 7.22 27.88 26.08
CA ALA A 154 6.18 28.67 26.73
C ALA A 154 6.18 28.49 28.27
N GLN A 155 6.37 27.26 28.76
CA GLN A 155 6.46 26.97 30.19
C GLN A 155 7.68 27.64 30.84
N ARG A 156 8.86 27.59 30.19
CA ARG A 156 10.07 28.27 30.67
C ARG A 156 9.87 29.79 30.71
N ALA A 157 9.36 30.38 29.64
CA ALA A 157 9.09 31.83 29.59
C ALA A 157 8.01 32.28 30.58
N TYR A 158 7.08 31.40 30.97
CA TYR A 158 6.13 31.66 32.05
C TYR A 158 6.79 31.57 33.43
N ALA A 159 7.61 30.54 33.67
CA ALA A 159 8.37 30.38 34.92
C ALA A 159 9.33 31.55 35.14
N GLU A 160 10.13 31.94 34.14
CA GLU A 160 11.05 33.09 34.20
C GLU A 160 10.33 34.41 34.58
N LYS A 161 9.10 34.61 34.07
CA LYS A 161 8.27 35.76 34.45
C LYS A 161 7.72 35.67 35.87
N GLN A 162 7.29 34.48 36.29
CA GLN A 162 6.77 34.26 37.64
C GLN A 162 7.89 34.39 38.68
N ASP A 163 9.07 33.83 38.39
CA ASP A 163 10.27 33.93 39.24
C ASP A 163 10.72 35.39 39.34
N GLY A 164 10.83 36.09 38.21
CA GLY A 164 11.16 37.52 38.17
C GLY A 164 10.17 38.40 38.96
N GLN A 165 8.87 38.13 38.86
CA GLN A 165 7.85 38.84 39.64
C GLN A 165 7.93 38.49 41.13
N SER A 166 8.09 37.20 41.48
CA SER A 166 8.15 36.77 42.88
C SER A 166 9.37 37.31 43.63
N ALA A 167 10.51 37.46 42.93
CA ALA A 167 11.73 38.09 43.44
C ALA A 167 11.54 39.58 43.80
N LEU A 168 10.60 40.28 43.14
CA LEU A 168 10.23 41.67 43.44
C LEU A 168 9.11 41.77 44.48
N ASN A 169 8.14 40.85 44.45
CA ASN A 169 6.99 40.87 45.37
C ASN A 169 7.40 40.84 46.85
N ALA A 170 8.39 40.04 47.23
CA ALA A 170 8.83 39.93 48.63
C ALA A 170 9.44 41.23 49.19
N PRO A 171 10.45 41.87 48.56
CA PRO A 171 10.98 43.15 49.04
C PRO A 171 9.97 44.31 48.91
N GLU A 172 9.10 44.30 47.89
CA GLU A 172 8.03 45.31 47.78
C GLU A 172 7.01 45.17 48.91
N LEU A 173 6.56 43.95 49.22
CA LEU A 173 5.66 43.68 50.34
C LEU A 173 6.30 44.13 51.66
N GLN A 174 7.55 43.72 51.93
CA GLN A 174 8.28 44.12 53.13
C GLN A 174 8.42 45.65 53.25
N PHE A 175 8.67 46.35 52.14
CA PHE A 175 8.70 47.81 52.11
C PHE A 175 7.35 48.40 52.52
N TRP A 176 6.24 47.93 51.94
CA TRP A 176 4.90 48.43 52.27
C TRP A 176 4.47 48.09 53.70
N GLU A 177 4.78 46.89 54.18
CA GLU A 177 4.51 46.48 55.56
C GLU A 177 5.21 47.39 56.55
N THR A 178 6.50 47.66 56.31
CA THR A 178 7.32 48.57 57.15
C THR A 178 6.85 50.02 57.05
N TYR A 179 6.59 50.52 55.84
CA TYR A 179 6.24 51.93 55.60
C TYR A 179 4.84 52.30 56.10
N LEU A 180 3.86 51.41 55.91
CA LEU A 180 2.50 51.61 56.38
C LEU A 180 2.33 51.21 57.85
N GLY A 181 3.16 50.29 58.36
CA GLY A 181 2.97 49.62 59.64
C GLY A 181 1.74 48.72 59.62
N MET A 182 1.50 48.01 58.50
CA MET A 182 0.38 47.09 58.36
C MET A 182 0.71 45.89 57.46
N ARG A 183 0.25 44.69 57.82
CA ARG A 183 0.33 43.48 56.98
C ARG A 183 -1.04 42.83 56.79
N PHE A 184 -1.18 42.11 55.68
CA PHE A 184 -2.38 41.35 55.32
C PHE A 184 -2.07 39.84 55.40
N GLU A 185 -2.90 39.10 56.12
CA GLU A 185 -2.79 37.65 56.27
C GLU A 185 -4.10 36.98 55.85
N GLY A 186 -4.02 35.76 55.31
CA GLY A 186 -5.20 34.92 55.10
C GLY A 186 -5.75 34.43 56.43
N ALA A 187 -7.06 34.57 56.67
CA ALA A 187 -7.69 34.11 57.92
C ALA A 187 -8.11 32.61 57.89
N GLY A 188 -7.55 31.82 56.96
CA GLY A 188 -7.84 30.38 56.79
C GLY A 188 -9.15 30.06 56.06
N ASP A 189 -9.92 31.08 55.68
CA ASP A 189 -11.19 31.03 54.95
C ASP A 189 -11.05 31.98 53.74
N GLU A 190 -11.37 31.52 52.53
CA GLU A 190 -11.23 32.32 51.29
C GLU A 190 -12.07 33.61 51.33
N SER A 191 -13.15 33.63 52.13
CA SER A 191 -14.00 34.80 52.34
C SER A 191 -13.47 35.78 53.39
N ARG A 192 -12.28 35.58 53.97
CA ARG A 192 -11.78 36.39 55.09
C ARG A 192 -10.32 36.81 54.96
N VAL A 193 -10.11 38.11 55.14
CA VAL A 193 -8.78 38.75 55.16
C VAL A 193 -8.52 39.30 56.57
N LYS A 194 -7.39 38.92 57.15
CA LYS A 194 -6.91 39.46 58.41
C LYS A 194 -5.99 40.65 58.12
N VAL A 195 -6.23 41.76 58.80
CA VAL A 195 -5.42 42.97 58.72
C VAL A 195 -4.78 43.21 60.07
N ILE A 196 -3.46 43.38 60.08
CA ILE A 196 -2.67 43.58 61.29
C ILE A 196 -1.94 44.92 61.19
N TYR A 197 -2.07 45.76 62.21
CA TYR A 197 -1.33 47.00 62.37
C TYR A 197 -0.22 46.84 63.41
N SER A 198 1.02 47.14 63.03
CA SER A 198 2.12 47.35 63.97
C SER A 198 2.09 48.78 64.49
N PHE A 199 2.04 48.93 65.81
CA PHE A 199 2.20 50.22 66.49
C PHE A 199 3.51 50.24 67.29
N PRO A 200 4.24 51.38 67.29
CA PRO A 200 5.44 51.52 68.10
C PRO A 200 5.11 51.40 69.60
N ALA A 201 6.10 50.98 70.38
CA ALA A 201 5.98 50.87 71.83
C ALA A 201 5.54 52.22 72.45
N GLY A 202 4.49 52.17 73.28
CA GLY A 202 3.95 53.36 73.93
C GLY A 202 4.87 53.85 75.04
N LYS A 203 4.99 55.19 75.20
CA LYS A 203 5.66 55.79 76.38
C LYS A 203 4.80 55.59 77.62
N GLY A 204 4.96 54.45 78.30
CA GLY A 204 4.29 54.20 79.58
C GLY A 204 4.17 52.73 80.00
N THR A 205 4.36 51.78 79.10
CA THR A 205 4.14 50.35 79.35
C THR A 205 5.24 49.73 80.23
N LYS A 206 5.16 49.96 81.55
CA LYS A 206 5.95 49.23 82.54
C LYS A 206 5.42 47.81 82.68
N GLY A 207 6.05 46.86 82.02
CA GLY A 207 5.86 45.43 82.33
C GLY A 207 5.58 44.50 81.15
N GLU A 208 6.35 44.60 80.06
CA GLU A 208 6.72 43.47 79.19
C GLU A 208 7.71 43.97 78.13
N GLY A 209 8.98 43.55 78.23
CA GLY A 209 10.04 43.73 77.19
C GLY A 209 10.34 45.15 76.69
N GLU A 210 11.52 45.68 77.00
CA GLU A 210 12.07 46.83 76.25
C GLU A 210 12.15 46.50 74.74
N GLY A 211 11.29 47.13 73.93
CA GLY A 211 11.33 47.05 72.46
C GLY A 211 10.18 46.30 71.76
N GLY A 212 9.15 45.83 72.46
CA GLY A 212 8.02 45.13 71.82
C GLY A 212 7.15 46.02 70.92
N GLU A 213 7.03 45.67 69.64
CA GLU A 213 5.96 46.19 68.77
C GLU A 213 4.59 45.73 69.29
N ARG A 214 3.59 46.62 69.26
CA ARG A 214 2.23 46.30 69.71
C ARG A 214 1.33 46.10 68.49
N GLU A 215 0.81 44.90 68.34
CA GLU A 215 -0.08 44.56 67.22
C GLU A 215 -1.56 44.79 67.56
N ALA A 216 -2.29 45.35 66.59
CA ALA A 216 -3.75 45.37 66.58
C ALA A 216 -4.29 44.70 65.32
N VAL A 217 -5.31 43.86 65.44
CA VAL A 217 -5.79 42.95 64.41
C VAL A 217 -7.28 43.12 64.20
N PHE A 218 -7.75 43.04 62.96
CA PHE A 218 -9.15 42.74 62.67
C PHE A 218 -9.29 41.79 61.48
N GLU A 219 -10.39 41.05 61.42
CA GLU A 219 -10.72 40.18 60.27
C GLU A 219 -11.92 40.75 59.52
N LEU A 220 -11.71 41.05 58.25
CA LEU A 220 -12.71 41.51 57.31
C LEU A 220 -13.25 40.31 56.52
N LYS A 221 -14.56 40.10 56.60
CA LYS A 221 -15.28 39.22 55.69
C LYS A 221 -15.50 39.94 54.38
N VAL A 222 -14.91 39.41 53.31
CA VAL A 222 -15.05 39.88 51.94
C VAL A 222 -16.18 39.08 51.29
N PRO A 223 -17.23 39.72 50.76
CA PRO A 223 -18.32 39.00 50.12
C PRO A 223 -17.89 38.41 48.77
N GLU A 224 -18.34 37.19 48.46
CA GLU A 224 -18.11 36.51 47.17
C GLU A 224 -18.63 37.31 45.96
N THR A 225 -19.64 38.15 46.19
CA THR A 225 -20.23 39.05 45.18
C THR A 225 -20.17 40.49 45.65
N GLY A 226 -19.75 41.40 44.77
CA GLY A 226 -19.60 42.84 45.07
C GLY A 226 -20.88 43.59 45.40
N THR A 227 -22.03 42.90 45.46
CA THR A 227 -23.33 43.44 45.88
C THR A 227 -23.59 43.27 47.38
N ALA A 228 -23.07 42.23 48.02
CA ALA A 228 -23.23 42.02 49.46
C ALA A 228 -22.31 42.96 50.27
N GLY A 229 -22.58 43.10 51.57
CA GLY A 229 -21.82 43.95 52.48
C GLY A 229 -20.57 43.28 53.04
N TYR A 230 -19.54 44.08 53.28
CA TYR A 230 -18.39 43.74 54.12
C TYR A 230 -18.79 43.75 55.60
N GLU A 231 -18.14 42.91 56.40
CA GLU A 231 -18.39 42.75 57.83
C GLU A 231 -17.06 42.55 58.57
N VAL A 232 -16.86 43.18 59.74
CA VAL A 232 -15.71 42.92 60.62
C VAL A 232 -16.10 41.87 61.65
N VAL A 233 -15.56 40.65 61.51
CA VAL A 233 -15.99 39.47 62.29
C VAL A 233 -15.15 39.28 63.56
N TYR A 234 -13.89 39.72 63.53
CA TYR A 234 -12.97 39.64 64.67
C TYR A 234 -12.19 40.95 64.82
N MET A 235 -11.83 41.30 66.06
CA MET A 235 -10.93 42.41 66.37
C MET A 235 -10.20 42.20 67.70
N LYS A 236 -8.95 42.66 67.78
CA LYS A 236 -8.12 42.68 69.01
C LYS A 236 -7.16 43.88 68.96
N PRO A 237 -7.11 44.79 69.96
CA PRO A 237 -7.99 44.87 71.14
C PRO A 237 -9.46 45.08 70.76
N ARG A 238 -10.35 44.96 71.74
CA ARG A 238 -11.80 45.06 71.53
C ARG A 238 -12.21 46.53 71.40
N LEU A 239 -12.60 46.94 70.20
CA LEU A 239 -13.08 48.30 69.94
C LEU A 239 -14.57 48.48 70.27
N GLU A 240 -14.98 49.74 70.38
CA GLU A 240 -16.38 50.15 70.51
C GLU A 240 -17.17 49.84 69.23
N ARG A 241 -18.19 48.98 69.37
CA ARG A 241 -18.92 48.39 68.24
C ARG A 241 -19.57 49.44 67.32
N GLU A 242 -20.21 50.46 67.89
CA GLU A 242 -20.84 51.53 67.10
C GLU A 242 -19.85 52.31 66.22
N LYS A 243 -18.60 52.49 66.69
CA LYS A 243 -17.57 53.19 65.92
C LYS A 243 -17.07 52.32 64.77
N VAL A 244 -16.93 51.01 64.98
CA VAL A 244 -16.57 50.05 63.93
C VAL A 244 -17.68 49.96 62.87
N GLU A 245 -18.94 49.83 63.28
CA GLU A 245 -20.10 49.79 62.36
C GLU A 245 -20.13 51.04 61.46
N LYS A 246 -19.98 52.26 62.02
CA LYS A 246 -19.89 53.52 61.25
C LYS A 246 -18.72 53.58 60.24
N VAL A 247 -17.66 52.78 60.42
CA VAL A 247 -16.52 52.69 59.48
C VAL A 247 -16.78 51.61 58.41
N VAL A 248 -17.45 50.52 58.78
CA VAL A 248 -17.89 49.45 57.86
C VAL A 248 -19.03 49.91 56.96
N ASP A 249 -19.98 50.70 57.46
CA ASP A 249 -21.07 51.29 56.66
C ASP A 249 -20.50 52.18 55.55
N LYS A 250 -19.52 53.02 55.87
CA LYS A 250 -18.80 53.83 54.87
C LYS A 250 -18.07 52.99 53.83
N LEU A 251 -17.51 51.84 54.20
CA LEU A 251 -16.96 50.89 53.23
C LEU A 251 -18.05 50.30 52.33
N ASN A 252 -19.20 49.97 52.89
CA ASN A 252 -20.33 49.41 52.14
C ASN A 252 -20.95 50.41 51.16
N GLU A 253 -20.99 51.70 51.53
CA GLU A 253 -21.42 52.83 50.69
C GLU A 253 -20.40 53.15 49.58
N THR A 254 -19.11 53.33 49.93
CA THR A 254 -18.08 53.82 48.99
C THR A 254 -17.38 52.73 48.20
N ARG A 255 -17.34 51.50 48.72
CA ARG A 255 -16.47 50.39 48.28
C ARG A 255 -14.97 50.71 48.32
N GLU A 256 -14.55 51.76 49.03
CA GLU A 256 -13.15 52.16 49.17
C GLU A 256 -12.49 51.52 50.42
N ILE A 257 -11.72 50.44 50.21
CA ILE A 257 -11.00 49.77 51.30
C ILE A 257 -10.04 50.70 52.08
N GLY A 258 -9.49 51.72 51.43
CA GLY A 258 -8.63 52.72 52.08
C GLY A 258 -9.34 53.52 53.18
N VAL A 259 -10.66 53.75 53.05
CA VAL A 259 -11.48 54.42 54.08
C VAL A 259 -11.60 53.54 55.32
N LEU A 260 -11.87 52.23 55.13
CA LEU A 260 -11.91 51.25 56.22
C LEU A 260 -10.57 51.18 56.95
N LEU A 261 -9.47 51.00 56.20
CA LEU A 261 -8.13 50.86 56.79
C LEU A 261 -7.76 52.08 57.62
N LYS A 262 -7.96 53.28 57.07
CA LYS A 262 -7.69 54.54 57.77
C LYS A 262 -8.58 54.71 59.02
N GLY A 263 -9.86 54.36 58.92
CA GLY A 263 -10.81 54.43 60.04
C GLY A 263 -10.45 53.47 61.17
N MET A 264 -10.26 52.18 60.85
CA MET A 264 -9.88 51.14 61.82
C MET A 264 -8.55 51.45 62.48
N ARG A 265 -7.54 51.91 61.73
CA ARG A 265 -6.25 52.34 62.31
C ARG A 265 -6.42 53.50 63.28
N GLY A 266 -7.32 54.44 62.99
CA GLY A 266 -7.68 55.53 63.91
C GLY A 266 -8.26 55.03 65.23
N LEU A 267 -9.23 54.11 65.16
CA LEU A 267 -9.86 53.51 66.35
C LEU A 267 -8.86 52.72 67.20
N PHE A 268 -8.01 51.90 66.58
CA PHE A 268 -6.93 51.21 67.30
C PHE A 268 -5.90 52.17 67.89
N ALA A 269 -5.57 53.27 67.20
CA ALA A 269 -4.66 54.29 67.72
C ALA A 269 -5.27 55.14 68.87
N GLU A 270 -6.58 55.13 69.04
CA GLU A 270 -7.25 55.71 70.22
C GLU A 270 -7.22 54.73 71.40
N GLU A 271 -7.55 53.46 71.17
CA GLU A 271 -7.56 52.40 72.20
C GLU A 271 -6.16 52.02 72.71
N MET A 272 -5.12 52.19 71.87
CA MET A 272 -3.74 51.78 72.18
C MET A 272 -2.83 52.92 72.68
N LYS A 273 -3.38 54.10 72.99
CA LYS A 273 -2.64 55.23 73.59
C LYS A 273 -2.30 54.98 75.06
#